data_AF-A0A5P8WBY4-F1
#
_entry.id   AF-A0A5P8WBY4-F1
#
_cell.length_a   1.000
_cell.length_b   1.000
_cell.length_c   1.000
_cell.angle_alpha   90.00
_cell.angle_beta   90.00
_cell.angle_gamma   90.00
#
_symmetry.space_group_name_H-M   'P 1'
#
loop_
_entity.id
_entity.type
_entity.pdbx_description
1 polymer ?
#
loop_
_entity_poly.entity_id
_entity_poly.type
_entity_poly.pdbx_seq_one_letter_code
_entity_poly.pdbx_strand_id
1 'polypeptide(L)'
;MRKHHISIFLGLSTSVAVVAHLPVQAATFNFDQLQYIASRPIDSAYKLDLLGSPSANQGYSAFFNLNPSAPDFGHRDISLNASGNGAPYYTTGRQGSPEVPPSGATRTADVTQIAGFPSLSSYLTSNGIASSNLGFGFGQKSDLGFTNTWNLGEDKLGQDWFASPTSNIEERIYKANSDDVELFLSYGTNKIVSFGYSNIYSALDYGATTQLADDIDVAYTDPMKATKATALDPFADGLAEAFLQDIAAGGGGVQVVIEDNVVDDSNFVTGNGFGVINLRFIGSLRAVAIPESSSVLGLLMFGALGALGALGAVSRLKKRKTRIGR
;
A
#
# COMPACT_ATOMS: atom_id res chain seq x y z
N MET A 1 31.75 17.29 65.47
CA MET A 1 30.83 17.13 64.33
C MET A 1 31.34 16.04 63.40
N ARG A 2 30.60 14.93 63.27
CA ARG A 2 30.32 14.17 62.02
C ARG A 2 29.69 12.83 62.40
N LYS A 3 28.36 12.85 62.52
CA LYS A 3 27.52 11.65 62.48
C LYS A 3 27.62 11.09 61.07
N HIS A 4 28.08 9.86 60.90
CA HIS A 4 27.94 9.14 59.64
C HIS A 4 26.70 8.26 59.76
N HIS A 5 25.59 8.76 59.23
CA HIS A 5 24.42 7.94 59.01
C HIS A 5 24.63 7.15 57.73
N ILE A 6 24.80 5.84 57.87
CA ILE A 6 24.64 4.89 56.76
C ILE A 6 23.15 4.92 56.43
N SER A 7 22.79 5.70 55.42
CA SER A 7 21.47 5.60 54.79
C SER A 7 21.56 4.55 53.70
N ILE A 8 20.83 3.46 53.94
CA ILE A 8 20.50 2.44 52.95
C ILE A 8 19.58 3.13 51.93
N PHE A 9 20.13 3.53 50.79
CA PHE A 9 19.29 3.83 49.63
C PHE A 9 19.05 2.53 48.89
N LEU A 10 17.80 2.07 48.96
CA LEU A 10 17.25 1.07 48.07
C LEU A 10 17.56 1.49 46.63
N GLY A 11 18.39 0.70 45.95
CA GLY A 11 18.55 0.83 44.52
C GLY A 11 17.23 0.55 43.84
N LEU A 12 16.58 1.59 43.31
CA LEU A 12 15.66 1.40 42.20
C LEU A 12 16.51 0.89 41.03
N SER A 13 16.40 -0.40 40.75
CA SER A 13 16.78 -0.95 39.46
C SER A 13 15.92 -0.27 38.39
N THR A 14 16.48 0.70 37.67
CA THR A 14 15.90 1.16 36.42
C THR A 14 16.03 0.02 35.41
N SER A 15 14.93 -0.71 35.20
CA SER A 15 14.77 -1.57 34.04
C SER A 15 14.75 -0.65 32.81
N VAL A 16 15.88 -0.51 32.14
CA VAL A 16 15.89 0.00 30.76
C VAL A 16 15.29 -1.11 29.93
N ALA A 17 14.02 -0.96 29.55
CA ALA A 17 13.45 -1.73 28.47
C ALA A 17 14.18 -1.29 27.19
N VAL A 18 15.23 -2.03 26.82
CA VAL A 18 15.76 -1.97 25.46
C VAL A 18 14.69 -2.67 24.63
N VAL A 19 13.85 -1.87 23.97
CA VAL A 19 13.04 -2.36 22.87
C VAL A 19 14.04 -2.74 21.79
N ALA A 20 14.45 -4.01 21.79
CA ALA A 20 15.09 -4.58 20.63
C ALA A 20 14.06 -4.45 19.51
N HIS A 21 14.38 -3.68 18.47
CA HIS A 21 13.64 -3.78 17.23
C HIS A 21 13.64 -5.26 16.86
N LEU A 22 12.45 -5.87 16.80
CA LEU A 22 12.28 -7.10 16.04
C LEU A 22 12.94 -6.84 14.68
N PRO A 23 13.75 -7.78 14.16
CA PRO A 23 14.36 -7.58 12.87
C PRO A 23 13.23 -7.22 11.90
N VAL A 24 13.31 -6.02 11.30
CA VAL A 24 12.56 -5.70 10.10
C VAL A 24 12.86 -6.87 9.17
N GLN A 25 11.86 -7.71 8.91
CA GLN A 25 11.97 -8.70 7.86
C GLN A 25 12.29 -7.88 6.60
N ALA A 26 13.53 -8.00 6.13
CA ALA A 26 13.93 -7.38 4.88
C ALA A 26 12.92 -7.81 3.82
N ALA A 27 12.57 -6.91 2.90
CA ALA A 27 11.77 -7.29 1.74
C ALA A 27 12.39 -8.56 1.14
N THR A 28 11.61 -9.63 1.08
CA THR A 28 11.97 -10.90 0.45
C THR A 28 12.11 -10.74 -1.06
N PHE A 29 11.36 -9.82 -1.66
CA PHE A 29 11.45 -9.47 -3.07
C PHE A 29 12.40 -8.29 -3.34
N ASN A 30 13.23 -8.40 -4.38
CA ASN A 30 14.09 -7.32 -4.82
C ASN A 30 13.41 -6.47 -5.91
N PHE A 31 12.79 -5.36 -5.49
CA PHE A 31 12.09 -4.45 -6.40
C PHE A 31 12.98 -3.80 -7.47
N ASP A 32 14.32 -3.85 -7.36
CA ASP A 32 15.22 -3.37 -8.41
C ASP A 32 15.24 -4.29 -9.65
N GLN A 33 14.66 -5.49 -9.55
CA GLN A 33 14.53 -6.40 -10.69
C GLN A 33 13.34 -6.06 -11.61
N LEU A 34 12.43 -5.20 -11.17
CA LEU A 34 11.30 -4.73 -11.97
C LEU A 34 11.80 -3.84 -13.12
N GLN A 35 11.37 -4.16 -14.33
CA GLN A 35 11.78 -3.48 -15.57
C GLN A 35 10.72 -2.50 -16.07
N TYR A 36 9.44 -2.83 -15.87
CA TYR A 36 8.33 -2.09 -16.44
C TYR A 36 7.71 -1.10 -15.46
N ILE A 37 7.48 -1.54 -14.22
CA ILE A 37 6.94 -0.71 -13.15
C ILE A 37 8.07 0.12 -12.55
N ALA A 38 7.92 1.44 -12.55
CA ALA A 38 8.93 2.37 -12.01
C ALA A 38 8.70 2.76 -10.55
N SER A 39 7.48 2.64 -10.04
CA SER A 39 7.16 2.96 -8.64
C SER A 39 7.77 1.92 -7.69
N ARG A 40 7.99 2.27 -6.43
CA ARG A 40 8.61 1.39 -5.43
C ARG A 40 7.92 1.55 -4.07
N PRO A 41 7.81 0.46 -3.28
CA PRO A 41 7.49 0.58 -1.87
C PRO A 41 8.48 1.49 -1.14
N ILE A 42 7.95 2.35 -0.29
CA ILE A 42 8.73 3.25 0.56
C ILE A 42 8.78 2.62 1.95
N ASP A 43 9.99 2.56 2.52
CA ASP A 43 10.16 2.15 3.91
C ASP A 43 9.63 3.19 4.88
N SER A 44 9.02 2.74 5.96
CA SER A 44 8.45 3.60 6.99
C SER A 44 8.57 2.98 8.37
N ALA A 45 8.76 3.83 9.39
CA ALA A 45 8.62 3.41 10.78
C ALA A 45 7.15 3.36 11.24
N TYR A 46 6.24 3.95 10.47
CA TYR A 46 4.80 4.01 10.71
C TYR A 46 4.14 2.91 9.87
N LYS A 47 3.90 1.74 10.47
CA LYS A 47 3.29 0.58 9.80
C LYS A 47 2.09 0.04 10.57
N LEU A 48 1.02 -0.27 9.84
CA LEU A 48 -0.05 -1.16 10.30
C LEU A 48 0.09 -2.48 9.55
N ASP A 49 0.43 -3.56 10.26
CA ASP A 49 0.59 -4.87 9.63
C ASP A 49 -0.78 -5.53 9.49
N LEU A 50 -1.05 -6.02 8.29
CA LEU A 50 -2.33 -6.53 7.84
C LEU A 50 -2.25 -8.02 7.55
N LEU A 51 -3.25 -8.77 8.03
CA LEU A 51 -3.43 -10.17 7.70
C LEU A 51 -4.88 -10.46 7.35
N GLY A 52 -5.10 -11.08 6.20
CA GLY A 52 -6.39 -11.63 5.80
C GLY A 52 -6.20 -13.01 5.20
N SER A 53 -6.96 -14.01 5.66
CA SER A 53 -6.90 -15.36 5.12
C SER A 53 -8.23 -15.80 4.53
N PRO A 54 -8.22 -16.58 3.42
CA PRO A 54 -9.44 -17.14 2.88
C PRO A 54 -10.19 -18.04 3.87
N SER A 55 -9.48 -18.71 4.79
CA SER A 55 -10.09 -19.53 5.85
C SER A 55 -10.85 -18.71 6.90
N ALA A 56 -10.47 -17.45 7.11
CA ALA A 56 -11.16 -16.51 8.00
C ALA A 56 -12.19 -15.63 7.27
N ASN A 57 -12.56 -15.98 6.04
CA ASN A 57 -13.43 -15.18 5.19
C ASN A 57 -12.89 -13.76 4.90
N GLN A 58 -11.58 -13.67 4.72
CA GLN A 58 -10.83 -12.47 4.38
C GLN A 58 -9.88 -12.79 3.22
N GLY A 59 -8.94 -11.89 2.95
CA GLY A 59 -8.03 -11.94 1.81
C GLY A 59 -8.53 -11.09 0.65
N TYR A 60 -7.97 -11.35 -0.52
CA TYR A 60 -8.37 -10.70 -1.75
C TYR A 60 -8.70 -11.74 -2.82
N SER A 61 -9.44 -11.33 -3.84
CA SER A 61 -9.90 -12.18 -4.92
C SER A 61 -9.32 -11.67 -6.22
N ALA A 62 -8.58 -12.52 -6.92
CA ALA A 62 -8.16 -12.30 -8.29
C ALA A 62 -9.05 -13.16 -9.19
N PHE A 63 -9.63 -12.59 -10.23
CA PHE A 63 -10.64 -13.30 -11.04
C PHE A 63 -10.59 -12.94 -12.51
N PHE A 64 -11.11 -13.85 -13.33
CA PHE A 64 -11.12 -13.75 -14.79
C PHE A 64 -12.34 -14.48 -15.36
N ASN A 65 -12.78 -14.05 -16.53
CA ASN A 65 -13.93 -14.64 -17.20
C ASN A 65 -13.61 -16.09 -17.58
N LEU A 66 -14.56 -17.01 -17.46
CA LEU A 66 -14.33 -18.41 -17.89
C LEU A 66 -14.47 -18.59 -19.40
N ASN A 67 -15.02 -17.60 -20.11
CA ASN A 67 -15.15 -17.63 -21.57
C ASN A 67 -13.84 -17.14 -22.24
N PRO A 68 -13.09 -18.00 -22.96
CA PRO A 68 -11.82 -17.63 -23.61
C PRO A 68 -11.95 -16.60 -24.74
N SER A 69 -13.16 -16.28 -25.19
CA SER A 69 -13.39 -15.22 -26.16
C SER A 69 -13.73 -13.87 -25.52
N ALA A 70 -13.86 -13.80 -24.20
CA ALA A 70 -14.20 -12.58 -23.50
C ALA A 70 -12.96 -11.68 -23.35
N PRO A 71 -13.11 -10.35 -23.43
CA PRO A 71 -11.99 -9.43 -23.29
C PRO A 71 -11.33 -9.47 -21.89
N ASP A 72 -12.05 -9.98 -20.90
CA ASP A 72 -11.65 -10.10 -19.50
C ASP A 72 -11.33 -11.55 -19.09
N PHE A 73 -10.96 -12.40 -20.07
CA PHE A 73 -10.45 -13.76 -19.82
C PHE A 73 -9.06 -13.77 -19.16
N GLY A 74 -8.33 -12.65 -19.24
CA GLY A 74 -6.93 -12.57 -18.84
C GLY A 74 -5.99 -13.19 -19.88
N HIS A 75 -4.70 -13.18 -19.55
CA HIS A 75 -3.65 -13.72 -20.42
C HIS A 75 -3.05 -15.00 -19.83
N ARG A 76 -2.23 -15.67 -20.63
CA ARG A 76 -1.42 -16.80 -20.16
C ARG A 76 -0.09 -16.27 -19.65
N ASP A 77 0.36 -16.74 -18.50
CA ASP A 77 1.70 -16.41 -18.00
C ASP A 77 2.77 -16.89 -18.99
N ILE A 78 3.71 -16.01 -19.35
CA ILE A 78 4.79 -16.31 -20.32
C ILE A 78 6.20 -16.15 -19.74
N SER A 79 6.31 -15.74 -18.47
CA SER A 79 7.59 -15.62 -17.78
C SER A 79 8.31 -16.97 -17.68
N LEU A 80 9.63 -16.92 -17.54
CA LEU A 80 10.44 -18.09 -17.21
C LEU A 80 9.90 -18.74 -15.94
N ASN A 81 9.85 -20.07 -15.90
CA ASN A 81 9.36 -20.88 -14.78
C ASN A 81 7.86 -20.75 -14.45
N ALA A 82 7.14 -19.80 -15.05
CA ALA A 82 5.69 -19.79 -14.93
C ALA A 82 5.10 -21.12 -15.42
N SER A 83 4.14 -21.65 -14.69
CA SER A 83 3.39 -22.87 -15.06
C SER A 83 2.61 -22.72 -16.37
N GLY A 84 2.45 -21.47 -16.83
CA GLY A 84 1.64 -21.11 -17.98
C GLY A 84 0.14 -21.21 -17.69
N ASN A 85 -0.23 -21.05 -16.42
CA ASN A 85 -1.61 -20.84 -15.98
C ASN A 85 -2.13 -19.47 -16.48
N GLY A 86 -3.42 -19.23 -16.26
CA GLY A 86 -4.04 -17.95 -16.60
C GLY A 86 -3.76 -16.89 -15.53
N ALA A 87 -3.32 -15.71 -15.97
CA ALA A 87 -3.25 -14.50 -15.19
C ALA A 87 -4.65 -13.93 -14.97
N PRO A 88 -5.04 -13.62 -13.73
CA PRO A 88 -6.33 -12.97 -13.47
C PRO A 88 -6.42 -11.57 -14.09
N TYR A 89 -7.58 -11.24 -14.66
CA TYR A 89 -7.82 -9.93 -15.28
C TYR A 89 -8.24 -8.86 -14.27
N TYR A 90 -8.98 -9.25 -13.24
CA TYR A 90 -9.50 -8.37 -12.18
C TYR A 90 -8.88 -8.70 -10.82
N THR A 91 -8.83 -7.69 -9.94
CA THR A 91 -8.52 -7.86 -8.52
C THR A 91 -9.42 -7.00 -7.63
N THR A 92 -9.83 -7.54 -6.48
CA THR A 92 -10.61 -6.84 -5.46
C THR A 92 -10.34 -7.45 -4.09
N GLY A 93 -10.56 -6.70 -3.01
CA GLY A 93 -10.72 -7.30 -1.68
C GLY A 93 -11.88 -8.29 -1.68
N ARG A 94 -11.79 -9.35 -0.88
CA ARG A 94 -12.75 -10.47 -0.93
C ARG A 94 -14.20 -10.06 -0.63
N GLN A 95 -14.40 -8.93 0.04
CA GLN A 95 -15.73 -8.33 0.26
C GLN A 95 -16.42 -7.87 -1.04
N GLY A 96 -15.66 -7.63 -2.10
CA GLY A 96 -16.15 -7.27 -3.44
C GLY A 96 -16.17 -8.42 -4.44
N SER A 97 -15.87 -9.64 -4.00
CA SER A 97 -15.69 -10.84 -4.85
C SER A 97 -16.96 -11.23 -5.63
N PRO A 98 -16.84 -11.74 -6.87
CA PRO A 98 -17.97 -12.26 -7.64
C PRO A 98 -18.42 -13.68 -7.25
N GLU A 99 -17.93 -14.21 -6.11
CA GLU A 99 -18.28 -15.53 -5.57
C GLU A 99 -19.81 -15.80 -5.52
N VAL A 100 -20.22 -17.02 -5.85
CA VAL A 100 -21.59 -17.50 -5.67
C VAL A 100 -21.58 -18.84 -4.92
N PRO A 101 -22.14 -18.92 -3.69
CA PRO A 101 -22.76 -17.83 -2.92
C PRO A 101 -21.75 -16.73 -2.54
N PRO A 102 -22.20 -15.49 -2.24
CA PRO A 102 -21.31 -14.42 -1.81
C PRO A 102 -20.47 -14.84 -0.60
N SER A 103 -19.20 -14.45 -0.58
CA SER A 103 -18.26 -14.79 0.50
C SER A 103 -18.78 -14.35 1.87
N GLY A 104 -19.47 -13.21 1.94
CA GLY A 104 -19.84 -12.57 3.20
C GLY A 104 -18.67 -11.88 3.90
N ALA A 105 -17.52 -11.78 3.24
CA ALA A 105 -16.39 -11.01 3.72
C ALA A 105 -16.79 -9.55 3.86
N THR A 106 -16.35 -8.88 4.93
CA THR A 106 -16.65 -7.46 5.18
C THR A 106 -15.47 -6.53 4.92
N ARG A 107 -14.29 -7.11 4.70
CA ARG A 107 -13.01 -6.44 4.52
C ARG A 107 -11.99 -7.41 3.93
N THR A 108 -10.86 -6.87 3.48
CA THR A 108 -9.72 -7.62 2.94
C THR A 108 -8.87 -8.21 4.07
N ALA A 109 -8.57 -7.45 5.11
CA ALA A 109 -7.63 -7.86 6.16
C ALA A 109 -7.90 -7.16 7.49
N ASP A 110 -7.44 -7.76 8.58
CA ASP A 110 -7.41 -7.14 9.91
C ASP A 110 -6.03 -6.56 10.23
N VAL A 111 -6.02 -5.50 11.05
CA VAL A 111 -4.77 -4.99 11.64
C VAL A 111 -4.31 -5.92 12.76
N THR A 112 -3.14 -6.51 12.57
CA THR A 112 -2.52 -7.46 13.51
C THR A 112 -1.49 -6.80 14.41
N GLN A 113 -0.74 -5.81 13.88
CA GLN A 113 0.26 -5.06 14.62
C GLN A 113 0.28 -3.60 14.21
N ILE A 114 0.72 -2.76 15.13
CA ILE A 114 0.79 -1.31 14.97
C ILE A 114 2.18 -0.84 15.42
N ALA A 115 2.93 -0.23 14.51
CA ALA A 115 4.25 0.32 14.76
C ALA A 115 4.30 1.78 14.35
N GLY A 116 4.86 2.65 15.21
CA GLY A 116 5.06 4.06 14.88
C GLY A 116 3.80 4.92 14.83
N PHE A 117 2.61 4.41 15.18
CA PHE A 117 1.35 5.17 15.26
C PHE A 117 0.96 5.49 16.73
N PRO A 118 1.61 6.46 17.41
CA PRO A 118 1.38 6.74 18.82
C PRO A 118 -0.02 7.27 19.10
N SER A 119 -0.57 8.17 18.28
CA SER A 119 -1.91 8.73 18.50
C SER A 119 -2.97 7.63 18.36
N LEU A 120 -2.89 6.83 17.30
CA LEU A 120 -3.81 5.69 17.10
C LEU A 120 -3.71 4.68 18.24
N SER A 121 -2.49 4.28 18.61
CA SER A 121 -2.25 3.26 19.65
C SER A 121 -2.76 3.71 21.00
N SER A 122 -2.54 4.98 21.37
CA SER A 122 -3.11 5.57 22.58
C SER A 122 -4.64 5.59 22.51
N TYR A 123 -5.24 5.99 21.39
CA TYR A 123 -6.69 6.01 21.26
C TYR A 123 -7.31 4.62 21.42
N LEU A 124 -6.75 3.60 20.76
CA LEU A 124 -7.19 2.20 20.89
C LEU A 124 -7.09 1.71 22.34
N THR A 125 -5.94 1.96 22.99
CA THR A 125 -5.68 1.51 24.36
C THR A 125 -6.62 2.19 25.37
N SER A 126 -6.76 3.51 25.29
CA SER A 126 -7.61 4.28 26.21
C SER A 126 -9.09 3.92 26.11
N ASN A 127 -9.51 3.37 24.97
CA ASN A 127 -10.90 2.98 24.71
C ASN A 127 -11.13 1.46 24.72
N GLY A 128 -10.12 0.65 25.08
CA GLY A 128 -10.26 -0.81 25.15
C GLY A 128 -10.56 -1.48 23.80
N ILE A 129 -10.08 -0.91 22.70
CA ILE A 129 -10.32 -1.41 21.35
C ILE A 129 -9.18 -2.36 20.94
N ALA A 130 -9.51 -3.59 20.60
CA ALA A 130 -8.55 -4.50 19.97
C ALA A 130 -8.16 -4.01 18.57
N SER A 131 -6.88 -4.12 18.21
CA SER A 131 -6.39 -3.72 16.88
C SER A 131 -7.11 -4.46 15.75
N SER A 132 -7.51 -5.72 15.95
CA SER A 132 -8.28 -6.52 15.00
C SER A 132 -9.66 -5.95 14.67
N ASN A 133 -10.17 -5.00 15.46
CA ASN A 133 -11.37 -4.27 15.09
C ASN A 133 -11.12 -3.26 13.95
N LEU A 134 -9.88 -2.88 13.70
CA LEU A 134 -9.46 -2.14 12.52
C LEU A 134 -9.25 -3.09 11.35
N GLY A 135 -9.80 -2.71 10.20
CA GLY A 135 -9.73 -3.49 8.97
C GLY A 135 -9.23 -2.65 7.80
N PHE A 136 -8.63 -3.33 6.82
CA PHE A 136 -8.34 -2.77 5.51
C PHE A 136 -9.27 -3.39 4.47
N GLY A 137 -9.74 -2.58 3.54
CA GLY A 137 -10.52 -3.02 2.39
C GLY A 137 -10.14 -2.27 1.14
N PHE A 138 -10.22 -2.96 0.00
CA PHE A 138 -10.24 -2.33 -1.32
C PHE A 138 -11.23 -3.03 -2.25
N GLY A 139 -11.80 -2.31 -3.20
CA GLY A 139 -12.69 -2.85 -4.23
C GLY A 139 -13.55 -1.77 -4.86
N GLN A 140 -14.55 -2.20 -5.63
CA GLN A 140 -15.61 -1.32 -6.12
C GLN A 140 -16.41 -0.71 -4.96
N LYS A 141 -16.95 0.49 -5.17
CA LYS A 141 -17.91 1.12 -4.24
C LYS A 141 -19.20 0.30 -4.15
N SER A 142 -19.90 0.41 -3.03
CA SER A 142 -20.98 -0.50 -2.63
C SER A 142 -22.18 -0.60 -3.58
N ASP A 143 -22.41 0.41 -4.41
CA ASP A 143 -23.48 0.48 -5.40
C ASP A 143 -23.08 -0.03 -6.79
N LEU A 144 -21.83 -0.47 -6.97
CA LEU A 144 -21.28 -0.89 -8.25
C LEU A 144 -21.04 -2.41 -8.30
N GLY A 145 -21.12 -2.95 -9.51
CA GLY A 145 -20.83 -4.36 -9.78
C GLY A 145 -19.32 -4.66 -9.72
N PHE A 146 -18.97 -5.91 -9.39
CA PHE A 146 -17.58 -6.37 -9.24
C PHE A 146 -16.69 -6.15 -10.47
N THR A 147 -17.25 -6.05 -11.69
CA THR A 147 -16.50 -5.73 -12.91
C THR A 147 -15.99 -4.28 -12.96
N ASN A 148 -16.44 -3.41 -12.05
CA ASN A 148 -15.94 -2.03 -11.94
C ASN A 148 -14.74 -1.91 -10.97
N THR A 149 -14.13 -3.04 -10.61
CA THR A 149 -12.89 -3.06 -9.81
C THR A 149 -11.64 -2.88 -10.68
N TRP A 150 -10.48 -2.88 -10.02
CA TRP A 150 -9.16 -2.89 -10.64
C TRP A 150 -9.00 -4.00 -11.66
N ASN A 151 -8.55 -3.64 -12.87
CA ASN A 151 -8.41 -4.56 -14.00
C ASN A 151 -7.22 -4.21 -14.90
N LEU A 152 -6.87 -5.14 -15.79
CA LEU A 152 -5.76 -5.00 -16.74
C LEU A 152 -6.09 -4.17 -17.99
N GLY A 153 -7.17 -3.38 -18.01
CA GLY A 153 -7.44 -2.43 -19.09
C GLY A 153 -7.75 -3.10 -20.44
N GLU A 154 -6.78 -3.17 -21.35
CA GLU A 154 -6.93 -3.92 -22.62
C GLU A 154 -6.16 -5.24 -22.60
N ASP A 155 -5.53 -5.58 -21.47
CA ASP A 155 -4.69 -6.75 -21.28
C ASP A 155 -3.57 -6.87 -22.33
N LYS A 156 -2.81 -5.78 -22.48
CA LYS A 156 -1.75 -5.67 -23.50
C LYS A 156 -0.36 -5.76 -22.89
N LEU A 157 0.42 -6.73 -23.39
CA LEU A 157 1.85 -6.87 -23.08
C LEU A 157 2.62 -5.58 -23.43
N GLY A 158 3.37 -5.05 -22.46
CA GLY A 158 4.09 -3.78 -22.53
C GLY A 158 3.26 -2.53 -22.22
N GLN A 159 1.97 -2.69 -21.87
CA GLN A 159 1.06 -1.59 -21.53
C GLN A 159 0.37 -1.76 -20.17
N ASP A 160 -0.25 -2.93 -19.95
CA ASP A 160 -0.99 -3.23 -18.72
C ASP A 160 -0.28 -4.30 -17.90
N TRP A 161 0.55 -5.12 -18.55
CA TRP A 161 1.46 -6.07 -17.92
C TRP A 161 2.74 -6.23 -18.74
N PHE A 162 3.76 -6.82 -18.15
CA PHE A 162 5.04 -7.11 -18.78
C PHE A 162 5.59 -8.45 -18.31
N ALA A 163 6.08 -9.27 -19.24
CA ALA A 163 6.73 -10.54 -18.97
C ALA A 163 7.73 -10.85 -20.07
N SER A 164 8.70 -11.73 -19.77
CA SER A 164 9.65 -12.24 -20.76
C SER A 164 9.94 -13.72 -20.50
N PRO A 165 10.05 -14.57 -21.54
CA PRO A 165 10.48 -15.96 -21.38
C PRO A 165 11.89 -16.14 -20.79
N THR A 166 12.65 -15.05 -20.64
CA THR A 166 14.00 -15.05 -20.06
C THR A 166 14.06 -14.46 -18.65
N SER A 167 12.94 -14.01 -18.10
CA SER A 167 12.83 -13.48 -16.74
C SER A 167 11.77 -14.26 -15.98
N ASN A 168 12.05 -14.58 -14.72
CA ASN A 168 11.12 -15.20 -13.78
C ASN A 168 10.05 -14.24 -13.27
N ILE A 169 10.09 -12.96 -13.64
CA ILE A 169 9.18 -11.94 -13.10
C ILE A 169 8.15 -11.55 -14.15
N GLU A 170 6.89 -11.62 -13.77
CA GLU A 170 5.78 -10.95 -14.46
C GLU A 170 5.34 -9.71 -13.67
N GLU A 171 5.14 -8.61 -14.36
CA GLU A 171 4.71 -7.33 -13.81
C GLU A 171 3.31 -6.99 -14.31
N ARG A 172 2.41 -6.54 -13.44
CA ARG A 172 1.01 -6.22 -13.74
C ARG A 172 0.63 -4.85 -13.17
N ILE A 173 -0.13 -4.07 -13.93
CA ILE A 173 -0.66 -2.77 -13.51
C ILE A 173 -2.18 -2.82 -13.60
N TYR A 174 -2.83 -3.08 -12.48
CA TYR A 174 -4.28 -2.97 -12.42
C TYR A 174 -4.69 -1.51 -12.25
N LYS A 175 -5.64 -1.09 -13.10
CA LYS A 175 -6.19 0.27 -13.15
C LYS A 175 -7.70 0.20 -12.96
N ALA A 176 -8.30 1.32 -12.53
CA ALA A 176 -9.74 1.48 -12.51
C ALA A 176 -10.12 2.94 -12.75
N ASN A 177 -11.39 3.18 -13.01
CA ASN A 177 -11.94 4.52 -12.87
C ASN A 177 -11.94 4.89 -11.37
N SER A 178 -11.32 6.01 -11.01
CA SER A 178 -11.19 6.45 -9.62
C SER A 178 -12.54 6.70 -8.94
N ASP A 179 -13.59 6.98 -9.70
CA ASP A 179 -14.93 7.21 -9.17
C ASP A 179 -15.65 5.91 -8.82
N ASP A 180 -15.17 4.76 -9.30
CA ASP A 180 -15.86 3.47 -9.16
C ASP A 180 -15.28 2.62 -8.03
N VAL A 181 -14.09 2.96 -7.54
CA VAL A 181 -13.35 2.15 -6.59
C VAL A 181 -12.95 2.92 -5.33
N GLU A 182 -12.60 2.19 -4.30
CA GLU A 182 -12.07 2.73 -3.07
C GLU A 182 -11.07 1.79 -2.39
N LEU A 183 -10.10 2.38 -1.69
CA LEU A 183 -9.29 1.72 -0.67
C LEU A 183 -9.58 2.43 0.66
N PHE A 184 -9.70 1.68 1.76
CA PHE A 184 -10.14 2.27 3.01
C PHE A 184 -9.63 1.53 4.25
N LEU A 185 -9.60 2.28 5.36
CA LEU A 185 -9.53 1.75 6.72
C LEU A 185 -10.95 1.70 7.30
N SER A 186 -11.30 0.59 7.95
CA SER A 186 -12.56 0.40 8.64
C SER A 186 -12.37 0.21 10.14
N TYR A 187 -13.40 0.55 10.91
CA TYR A 187 -13.60 0.13 12.29
C TYR A 187 -14.89 -0.70 12.35
N GLY A 188 -14.77 -1.97 12.72
CA GLY A 188 -15.84 -2.92 12.45
C GLY A 188 -16.13 -2.94 10.94
N THR A 189 -17.40 -2.94 10.55
CA THR A 189 -17.79 -2.91 9.14
C THR A 189 -17.82 -1.50 8.54
N ASN A 190 -17.56 -0.47 9.34
CA ASN A 190 -17.74 0.91 8.93
C ASN A 190 -16.41 1.50 8.46
N LYS A 191 -16.38 2.04 7.24
CA LYS A 191 -15.27 2.85 6.75
C LYS A 191 -15.09 4.09 7.63
N ILE A 192 -13.86 4.32 8.09
CA ILE A 192 -13.49 5.50 8.89
C ILE A 192 -12.51 6.43 8.16
N VAL A 193 -11.72 5.89 7.22
CA VAL A 193 -10.78 6.66 6.40
C VAL A 193 -10.83 6.13 4.97
N SER A 194 -10.96 7.03 4.01
CA SER A 194 -10.75 6.71 2.59
C SER A 194 -9.31 7.04 2.22
N PHE A 195 -8.64 6.09 1.60
CA PHE A 195 -7.45 6.36 0.81
C PHE A 195 -7.94 6.70 -0.59
N GLY A 196 -7.31 7.67 -1.25
CA GLY A 196 -7.70 8.08 -2.60
C GLY A 196 -7.56 6.94 -3.64
N TYR A 197 -7.37 7.31 -4.90
CA TYR A 197 -7.10 6.34 -5.95
C TYR A 197 -5.59 6.16 -6.16
N SER A 198 -5.19 4.91 -6.41
CA SER A 198 -3.91 4.55 -7.02
C SER A 198 -4.13 3.33 -7.93
N ASN A 199 -3.28 3.20 -8.95
CA ASN A 199 -3.08 1.90 -9.60
C ASN A 199 -2.56 0.90 -8.55
N ILE A 200 -2.83 -0.39 -8.79
CA ILE A 200 -2.21 -1.47 -8.04
C ILE A 200 -1.13 -2.06 -8.95
N TYR A 201 0.12 -1.87 -8.54
CA TYR A 201 1.28 -2.49 -9.15
C TYR A 201 1.48 -3.86 -8.50
N SER A 202 1.56 -4.91 -9.30
CA SER A 202 1.80 -6.28 -8.82
C SER A 202 2.97 -6.88 -9.59
N ALA A 203 3.75 -7.72 -8.93
CA ALA A 203 4.74 -8.54 -9.57
C ALA A 203 4.73 -9.95 -8.99
N LEU A 204 4.77 -10.94 -9.87
CA LEU A 204 4.89 -12.35 -9.51
C LEU A 204 6.29 -12.79 -9.92
N ASP A 205 7.08 -13.27 -8.97
CA ASP A 205 8.34 -13.94 -9.21
C ASP A 205 8.12 -15.45 -9.12
N TYR A 206 8.24 -16.16 -10.24
CA TYR A 206 8.10 -17.63 -10.32
C TYR A 206 9.34 -18.39 -9.85
N GLY A 207 10.34 -17.70 -9.31
CA GLY A 207 11.53 -18.26 -8.71
C GLY A 207 12.37 -19.16 -9.63
N ALA A 208 12.99 -20.18 -9.05
CA ALA A 208 14.04 -20.96 -9.72
C ALA A 208 13.50 -22.13 -10.56
N THR A 209 12.33 -22.65 -10.23
CA THR A 209 11.68 -23.81 -10.88
C THR A 209 10.19 -23.56 -11.09
N THR A 210 9.49 -24.47 -11.76
CA THR A 210 8.03 -24.35 -11.95
C THR A 210 7.20 -24.75 -10.72
N GLN A 211 7.80 -24.78 -9.53
CA GLN A 211 7.11 -25.17 -8.30
C GLN A 211 6.48 -23.95 -7.65
N LEU A 212 5.19 -24.02 -7.29
CA LEU A 212 4.48 -22.93 -6.61
C LEU A 212 5.15 -22.47 -5.30
N ALA A 213 5.93 -23.34 -4.65
CA ALA A 213 6.66 -22.99 -3.43
C ALA A 213 7.84 -22.02 -3.68
N ASP A 214 8.24 -21.84 -4.93
CA ASP A 214 9.24 -20.86 -5.35
C ASP A 214 8.61 -19.48 -5.60
N ASP A 215 7.27 -19.41 -5.71
CA ASP A 215 6.55 -18.20 -6.11
C ASP A 215 6.52 -17.15 -4.99
N ILE A 216 6.79 -15.89 -5.36
CA ILE A 216 6.58 -14.73 -4.50
C ILE A 216 5.63 -13.76 -5.21
N ASP A 217 4.57 -13.36 -4.52
CA ASP A 217 3.64 -12.33 -4.98
C ASP A 217 3.84 -11.04 -4.17
N VAL A 218 4.10 -9.94 -4.88
CA VAL A 218 4.16 -8.61 -4.29
C VAL A 218 3.17 -7.69 -4.98
N ALA A 219 2.58 -6.79 -4.21
CA ALA A 219 1.80 -5.69 -4.77
C ALA A 219 1.93 -4.42 -3.95
N TYR A 220 1.73 -3.27 -4.58
CA TYR A 220 1.80 -1.99 -3.90
C TYR A 220 1.07 -0.89 -4.68
N THR A 221 0.81 0.21 -3.98
CA THR A 221 0.24 1.43 -4.56
C THR A 221 1.29 2.54 -4.65
N ASP A 222 1.00 3.61 -5.37
CA ASP A 222 1.65 4.89 -5.10
C ASP A 222 1.18 5.45 -3.74
N PRO A 223 1.93 6.40 -3.14
CA PRO A 223 1.47 7.13 -1.96
C PRO A 223 0.18 7.92 -2.24
N MET A 224 -0.87 7.63 -1.48
CA MET A 224 -2.19 8.26 -1.61
C MET A 224 -2.48 9.18 -0.43
N LYS A 225 -3.28 10.22 -0.66
CA LYS A 225 -3.82 11.03 0.44
C LYS A 225 -4.91 10.23 1.17
N ALA A 226 -4.87 10.30 2.50
CA ALA A 226 -5.91 9.78 3.38
C ALA A 226 -6.88 10.90 3.76
N THR A 227 -8.18 10.59 3.79
CA THR A 227 -9.25 11.53 4.16
C THR A 227 -10.23 10.87 5.12
N LYS A 228 -10.67 11.61 6.14
CA LYS A 228 -11.65 11.12 7.11
C LYS A 228 -12.98 10.88 6.42
N ALA A 229 -13.63 9.75 6.72
CA ALA A 229 -15.01 9.52 6.29
C ALA A 229 -15.97 10.51 6.96
N THR A 230 -17.08 10.84 6.29
CA THR A 230 -18.08 11.76 6.82
C THR A 230 -19.10 11.04 7.70
N ALA A 231 -19.79 11.79 8.57
CA ALA A 231 -20.89 11.28 9.41
C ALA A 231 -20.51 10.10 10.33
N LEU A 232 -19.27 10.11 10.81
CA LEU A 232 -18.81 9.17 11.83
C LEU A 232 -19.44 9.51 13.19
N ASP A 233 -19.75 8.48 13.98
CA ASP A 233 -20.05 8.70 15.38
C ASP A 233 -18.80 9.25 16.10
N PRO A 234 -18.95 9.90 17.27
CA PRO A 234 -17.82 10.57 17.94
C PRO A 234 -16.62 9.66 18.24
N PHE A 235 -16.85 8.36 18.37
CA PHE A 235 -15.81 7.39 18.67
C PHE A 235 -15.02 7.02 17.41
N ALA A 236 -15.73 6.64 16.34
CA ALA A 236 -15.12 6.39 15.04
C ALA A 236 -14.42 7.64 14.49
N ASP A 237 -14.97 8.83 14.76
CA ASP A 237 -14.39 10.11 14.40
C ASP A 237 -13.04 10.35 15.07
N GLY A 238 -12.97 10.20 16.40
CA GLY A 238 -11.72 10.35 17.15
C GLY A 238 -10.67 9.31 16.76
N LEU A 239 -11.09 8.09 16.45
CA LEU A 239 -10.20 7.03 15.96
C LEU A 239 -9.60 7.38 14.58
N ALA A 240 -10.41 7.90 13.67
CA ALA A 240 -9.96 8.36 12.35
C ALA A 240 -9.02 9.57 12.46
N GLU A 241 -9.32 10.52 13.35
CA GLU A 241 -8.44 11.67 13.61
C GLU A 241 -7.08 11.25 14.17
N ALA A 242 -7.07 10.31 15.11
CA ALA A 242 -5.84 9.77 15.68
C ALA A 242 -4.96 9.11 14.60
N PHE A 243 -5.57 8.30 13.72
CA PHE A 243 -4.88 7.73 12.56
C PHE A 243 -4.33 8.82 11.62
N LEU A 244 -5.14 9.80 11.25
CA LEU A 244 -4.73 10.86 10.30
C LEU A 244 -3.64 11.78 10.87
N GLN A 245 -3.61 12.00 12.19
CA GLN A 245 -2.54 12.73 12.85
C GLN A 245 -1.19 12.00 12.68
N ASP A 246 -1.18 10.69 12.86
CA ASP A 246 0.02 9.88 12.66
C ASP A 246 0.40 9.81 11.17
N ILE A 247 -0.57 9.77 10.25
CA ILE A 247 -0.29 9.89 8.81
C ILE A 247 0.38 11.22 8.48
N ALA A 248 -0.11 12.34 9.02
CA ALA A 248 0.50 13.65 8.82
C ALA A 248 1.94 13.69 9.35
N ALA A 249 2.21 13.07 10.50
CA ALA A 249 3.55 12.95 11.06
C ALA A 249 4.48 12.03 10.23
N GLY A 250 3.92 10.99 9.60
CA GLY A 250 4.64 10.03 8.75
C GLY A 250 4.88 10.48 7.30
N GLY A 251 4.51 11.72 6.94
CA GLY A 251 4.75 12.29 5.60
C GLY A 251 3.49 12.63 4.80
N GLY A 252 2.30 12.39 5.35
CA GLY A 252 1.02 12.84 4.81
C GLY A 252 0.40 11.93 3.75
N GLY A 253 1.07 10.84 3.38
CA GLY A 253 0.58 9.82 2.45
C GLY A 253 0.44 8.44 3.10
N VAL A 254 -0.35 7.58 2.46
CA VAL A 254 -0.50 6.16 2.79
C VAL A 254 -0.13 5.34 1.56
N GLN A 255 0.70 4.33 1.76
CA GLN A 255 1.00 3.32 0.75
C GLN A 255 0.56 1.95 1.25
N VAL A 256 -0.10 1.18 0.39
CA VAL A 256 -0.39 -0.24 0.63
C VAL A 256 0.77 -1.04 0.06
N VAL A 257 1.26 -2.02 0.81
CA VAL A 257 2.31 -2.95 0.37
C VAL A 257 1.92 -4.36 0.77
N ILE A 258 1.90 -5.28 -0.18
CA ILE A 258 1.64 -6.71 -0.04
C ILE A 258 2.92 -7.44 -0.40
N GLU A 259 3.26 -8.44 0.39
CA GLU A 259 4.37 -9.35 0.14
C GLU A 259 4.01 -10.72 0.72
N ASP A 260 3.66 -11.65 -0.17
CA ASP A 260 3.37 -13.04 0.16
C ASP A 260 4.44 -13.94 -0.47
N ASN A 261 5.26 -14.53 0.39
CA ASN A 261 6.32 -15.47 0.02
C ASN A 261 5.93 -16.95 0.25
N VAL A 262 4.65 -17.21 0.51
CA VAL A 262 4.08 -18.56 0.62
C VAL A 262 2.76 -18.58 -0.15
N VAL A 263 2.84 -18.29 -1.45
CA VAL A 263 1.68 -18.19 -2.33
C VAL A 263 0.84 -19.47 -2.26
N ASP A 264 -0.46 -19.32 -2.02
CA ASP A 264 -1.43 -20.43 -1.94
C ASP A 264 -2.67 -20.10 -2.77
N ASP A 265 -2.66 -20.62 -3.99
CA ASP A 265 -3.71 -20.44 -4.99
C ASP A 265 -4.73 -21.59 -4.96
N SER A 266 -4.67 -22.46 -3.96
CA SER A 266 -5.51 -23.66 -3.91
C SER A 266 -7.00 -23.34 -3.71
N ASN A 267 -7.32 -22.15 -3.22
CA ASN A 267 -8.69 -21.71 -3.01
C ASN A 267 -9.29 -21.13 -4.29
N PHE A 268 -9.57 -22.02 -5.24
CA PHE A 268 -10.30 -21.69 -6.46
C PHE A 268 -11.80 -21.95 -6.31
N VAL A 269 -12.60 -20.96 -6.70
CA VAL A 269 -14.06 -21.03 -6.73
C VAL A 269 -14.58 -20.41 -8.03
N THR A 270 -15.88 -20.53 -8.27
CA THR A 270 -16.53 -19.92 -9.44
C THR A 270 -17.73 -19.09 -8.99
N GLY A 271 -18.04 -18.05 -9.75
CA GLY A 271 -19.18 -17.20 -9.45
C GLY A 271 -19.47 -16.22 -10.59
N ASN A 272 -20.75 -16.02 -10.91
CA ASN A 272 -21.21 -15.07 -11.93
C ASN A 272 -20.53 -15.22 -13.32
N GLY A 273 -20.07 -16.41 -13.69
CA GLY A 273 -19.35 -16.67 -14.95
C GLY A 273 -17.83 -16.47 -14.90
N PHE A 274 -17.29 -16.18 -13.71
CA PHE A 274 -15.86 -15.97 -13.46
C PHE A 274 -15.24 -17.13 -12.68
N GLY A 275 -13.97 -17.42 -12.97
CA GLY A 275 -13.08 -18.17 -12.10
C GLY A 275 -12.45 -17.22 -11.10
N VAL A 276 -12.41 -17.60 -9.82
CA VAL A 276 -11.96 -16.75 -8.73
C VAL A 276 -10.91 -17.48 -7.92
N ILE A 277 -9.75 -16.86 -7.75
CA ILE A 277 -8.66 -17.33 -6.89
C ILE A 277 -8.69 -16.45 -5.64
N ASN A 278 -8.99 -17.06 -4.49
CA ASN A 278 -9.00 -16.38 -3.21
C ASN A 278 -7.63 -16.48 -2.56
N LEU A 279 -6.97 -15.33 -2.45
CA LEU A 279 -5.59 -15.20 -2.00
C LEU A 279 -5.54 -14.57 -0.62
N ARG A 280 -4.50 -14.91 0.13
CA ARG A 280 -4.24 -14.26 1.42
C ARG A 280 -3.78 -12.83 1.19
N PHE A 281 -4.05 -11.98 2.16
CA PHE A 281 -3.49 -10.64 2.21
C PHE A 281 -2.47 -10.61 3.33
N ILE A 282 -1.18 -10.51 2.99
CA ILE A 282 -0.09 -10.34 3.96
C ILE A 282 0.64 -9.06 3.56
N GLY A 283 0.53 -8.03 4.40
CA GLY A 283 1.02 -6.72 3.98
C GLY A 283 1.00 -5.67 5.06
N SER A 284 1.12 -4.41 4.65
CA SER A 284 1.14 -3.26 5.55
C SER A 284 0.52 -2.03 4.91
N LEU A 285 -0.10 -1.19 5.75
CA LEU A 285 -0.31 0.23 5.45
C LEU A 285 0.86 1.01 6.02
N ARG A 286 1.52 1.80 5.18
CA ARG A 286 2.70 2.59 5.55
C ARG A 286 2.38 4.07 5.45
N ALA A 287 2.64 4.83 6.52
CA ALA A 287 2.61 6.28 6.42
C ALA A 287 3.91 6.76 5.78
N VAL A 288 3.82 7.47 4.66
CA VAL A 288 4.97 7.84 3.83
C VAL A 288 4.82 9.25 3.26
N ALA A 289 5.93 9.84 2.83
CA ALA A 289 5.89 11.10 2.10
C ALA A 289 5.21 10.91 0.73
N ILE A 290 4.35 11.85 0.34
CA ILE A 290 3.86 11.94 -1.03
C ILE A 290 4.94 12.66 -1.86
N PRO A 291 5.53 12.03 -2.89
CA PRO A 291 6.53 12.68 -3.72
C PRO A 291 5.97 13.99 -4.30
N GLU A 292 6.73 15.08 -4.18
CA GLU A 292 6.33 16.34 -4.80
C GLU A 292 6.26 16.16 -6.33
N SER A 293 5.20 16.69 -6.95
CA SER A 293 5.12 16.73 -8.41
C SER A 293 6.35 17.45 -8.97
N SER A 294 7.03 16.87 -9.95
CA SER A 294 8.25 17.40 -10.57
C SER A 294 8.11 18.84 -11.11
N SER A 295 6.88 19.29 -11.34
CA SER A 295 6.55 20.68 -11.69
C SER A 295 6.91 21.71 -10.59
N VAL A 296 6.80 21.35 -9.31
CA VAL A 296 7.10 22.26 -8.18
C VAL A 296 8.61 22.47 -8.04
N LEU A 297 9.39 21.40 -8.16
CA LEU A 297 10.86 21.47 -8.25
C LEU A 297 11.33 22.23 -9.48
N GLY A 298 10.68 22.03 -10.63
CA GLY A 298 10.92 22.80 -11.85
C GLY A 298 10.70 24.31 -11.63
N LEU A 299 9.59 24.70 -11.02
CA LEU A 299 9.29 26.10 -10.70
C LEU A 299 10.27 26.72 -9.70
N LEU A 300 10.69 25.98 -8.67
CA LEU A 300 11.72 26.41 -7.72
C LEU A 300 13.08 26.63 -8.41
N MET A 301 13.48 25.72 -9.31
CA MET A 301 14.72 25.84 -10.07
C MET A 301 14.71 27.01 -11.06
N PHE A 302 13.58 27.23 -11.76
CA PHE A 302 13.42 28.41 -12.61
C PHE A 302 13.39 29.72 -11.81
N GLY A 303 12.76 29.72 -10.63
CA GLY A 303 12.78 30.86 -9.70
C GLY A 303 14.18 31.19 -9.19
N ALA A 304 14.97 30.18 -8.82
CA ALA A 304 16.35 30.35 -8.36
C ALA A 304 17.28 30.87 -9.48
N LEU A 305 17.13 30.35 -10.71
CA LEU A 305 17.87 30.84 -11.88
C LEU A 305 17.47 32.28 -12.25
N GLY A 306 16.18 32.63 -12.14
CA GLY A 306 15.69 34.00 -12.35
C GLY A 306 16.24 35.00 -11.33
N ALA A 307 16.32 34.61 -10.05
CA ALA A 307 16.87 35.44 -8.99
C ALA A 307 18.38 35.68 -9.16
N LEU A 308 19.15 34.65 -9.55
CA LEU A 308 20.58 34.78 -9.85
C LEU A 308 20.84 35.64 -11.10
N GLY A 309 19.98 35.53 -12.12
CA GLY A 309 20.01 36.41 -13.30
C GLY A 309 19.77 37.89 -12.96
N ALA A 310 18.80 38.17 -12.07
CA ALA A 310 18.49 39.52 -11.61
C ALA A 310 19.63 40.14 -10.76
N LEU A 311 20.25 39.36 -9.86
CA LEU A 311 21.43 39.77 -9.10
C LEU A 311 22.64 40.06 -10.00
N GLY A 312 22.83 39.25 -11.05
CA GLY A 312 23.85 39.48 -12.09
C GLY A 312 23.64 40.78 -12.87
N ALA A 313 22.40 41.09 -13.25
CA ALA A 313 22.04 42.32 -13.97
C ALA A 313 22.21 43.59 -13.11
N VAL A 314 21.82 43.53 -11.83
CA VAL A 314 21.97 44.66 -10.88
C VAL A 314 23.45 44.95 -10.60
N SER A 315 24.31 43.92 -10.51
CA SER A 315 25.76 44.12 -10.33
C SER A 315 26.43 44.78 -11.55
N ARG A 316 26.00 44.43 -12.78
CA ARG A 316 26.52 45.02 -14.03
C ARG A 316 26.07 46.46 -14.23
N LEU A 317 24.84 46.80 -13.84
CA LEU A 317 24.35 48.19 -13.86
C LEU A 317 25.09 49.09 -12.86
N LYS A 318 25.45 48.57 -11.68
CA LYS A 318 26.24 49.31 -10.68
C LYS A 318 27.67 49.58 -11.14
N LYS A 319 28.33 48.62 -11.80
CA LYS A 319 29.67 48.80 -12.39
C LYS A 319 29.71 49.76 -13.58
N ARG A 320 28.60 49.92 -14.31
CA ARG A 320 28.55 50.80 -15.49
C ARG A 320 28.37 52.28 -15.10
N LYS A 321 27.66 52.57 -14.01
CA LYS A 321 27.51 53.96 -13.49
C LYS A 321 28.81 54.53 -12.91
N THR A 322 29.71 53.72 -12.35
CA THR A 322 31.00 54.20 -11.81
C THR A 322 32.05 54.52 -12.87
N ARG A 323 31.82 54.17 -14.15
CA ARG A 323 32.77 54.41 -15.25
C ARG A 323 32.49 55.64 -16.12
N ILE A 324 31.37 56.35 -15.89
CA ILE A 324 30.95 57.50 -16.71
C ILE A 324 31.13 58.83 -15.93
N GLY A 325 31.74 58.81 -14.76
CA GLY A 325 31.99 59.98 -13.92
C GLY A 325 33.48 60.20 -13.62
N ARG A 326 34.34 60.16 -14.64
CA ARG A 326 35.71 60.68 -14.61
C ARG A 326 36.06 61.27 -15.97
#